data_AF-A0A2V5TQU0-F1
#
_entry.id   AF-A0A2V5TQU0-F1
#
_cell.length_a   1.000
_cell.length_b   1.000
_cell.length_c   1.000
_cell.angle_alpha   90.00
_cell.angle_beta   90.00
_cell.angle_gamma   90.00
#
_symmetry.space_group_name_H-M   'P 1'
#
loop_
_entity.id
_entity.type
_entity.pdbx_description
1 polymer ?
#
loop_
_entity_poly.entity_id
_entity_poly.type
_entity_poly.pdbx_seq_one_letter_code
_entity_poly.pdbx_strand_id
1 'polypeptide(L)'
;CAGCGKIQYPSHVLKMQLTPDECFRAVEECGTPTVAIPGGEPLLHPQIGEIVEGLVARKKYIYLCTNALLLKQKIDLFKPSKYLTFSVHMDGQREHHDFSVCLEGGYDKAIEGIKEALARGFRVTTNTTLFDGADPKSVRVFFDEMMQLGVEGMMLSPGYSYDKAPDQSHFLGRARTRRLFRAILSNRDSGWRFNMSPLFLEFLMGKRDYACTPWGMPTFNVFGWQKPCYLLQDGYADTFAELLATTEWQNYGTESGNPKCANCMVHSGYEASAVNDTFGSLRGLWGTARAMISNRYADASAKDLLDEPVRPVHAFNPLIQIEDHAAEETRV
;
A
#
# COMPACT_ATOMS: atom_id res chain seq x y z
N CYS A 1 -7.97 9.30 7.24
CA CYS A 1 -7.79 7.84 7.47
C CYS A 1 -7.31 7.60 8.89
N ALA A 2 -8.06 6.80 9.65
CA ALA A 2 -7.77 6.47 11.06
C ALA A 2 -6.46 5.68 11.26
N GLY A 3 -5.99 4.95 10.25
CA GLY A 3 -4.76 4.16 10.30
C GLY A 3 -3.46 4.91 9.93
N CYS A 4 -3.51 6.21 9.63
CA CYS A 4 -2.32 6.95 9.20
C CYS A 4 -1.58 7.59 10.39
N GLY A 5 -0.36 7.12 10.69
CA GLY A 5 0.49 7.71 11.72
C GLY A 5 1.20 9.01 11.33
N LYS A 6 1.22 9.37 10.04
CA LYS A 6 2.01 10.50 9.51
C LYS A 6 1.29 11.86 9.50
N ILE A 7 0.00 11.91 9.88
CA ILE A 7 -0.77 13.16 9.99
C ILE A 7 -0.53 13.93 11.30
N GLN A 8 0.29 13.39 12.21
CA GLN A 8 0.50 13.95 13.54
C GLN A 8 1.70 14.92 13.64
N TYR A 9 2.29 15.34 12.52
CA TYR A 9 3.36 16.33 12.55
C TYR A 9 2.83 17.76 12.75
N PRO A 10 3.63 18.65 13.33
CA PRO A 10 3.32 20.08 13.40
C PRO A 10 3.06 20.68 12.01
N SER A 11 2.21 21.71 11.94
CA SER A 11 1.80 22.34 10.68
C SER A 11 2.96 22.85 9.82
N HIS A 12 4.05 23.32 10.42
CA HIS A 12 5.23 23.77 9.67
C HIS A 12 5.94 22.61 8.94
N VAL A 13 5.98 21.41 9.54
CA VAL A 13 6.51 20.20 8.90
C VAL A 13 5.58 19.73 7.78
N LEU A 14 4.27 19.77 8.01
CA LEU A 14 3.28 19.38 6.99
C LEU A 14 3.30 20.27 5.74
N LYS A 15 3.87 21.47 5.85
CA LYS A 15 4.08 22.40 4.73
C LYS A 15 5.42 22.20 4.01
N MET A 16 6.34 21.41 4.56
CA MET A 16 7.60 21.10 3.89
C MET A 16 7.33 20.19 2.69
N GLN A 17 8.09 20.42 1.63
CA GLN A 17 7.97 19.73 0.36
C GLN A 17 9.36 19.41 -0.17
N LEU A 18 9.50 18.26 -0.82
CA LEU A 18 10.71 17.92 -1.53
C LEU A 18 10.67 18.57 -2.92
N THR A 19 11.76 19.18 -3.30
CA THR A 19 11.95 19.66 -4.67
C THR A 19 12.10 18.48 -5.64
N PRO A 20 11.81 18.67 -6.95
CA PRO A 20 12.08 17.66 -7.97
C PRO A 20 13.52 17.16 -7.94
N ASP A 21 14.49 18.06 -7.80
CA ASP A 21 15.91 17.70 -7.74
C ASP A 21 16.26 16.82 -6.54
N GLU A 22 15.69 17.07 -5.37
CA GLU A 22 15.86 16.19 -4.21
C GLU A 22 15.31 14.78 -4.47
N CYS A 23 14.12 14.69 -5.04
CA CYS A 23 13.52 13.42 -5.43
C CYS A 23 14.39 12.66 -6.45
N PHE A 24 14.93 13.36 -7.45
CA PHE A 24 15.78 12.75 -8.47
C PHE A 24 17.11 12.27 -7.89
N ARG A 25 17.76 13.09 -7.05
CA ARG A 25 19.00 12.71 -6.37
C ARG A 25 18.81 11.46 -5.52
N ALA A 26 17.74 11.39 -4.73
CA ALA A 26 17.48 10.21 -3.89
C ALA A 26 17.31 8.93 -4.70
N VAL A 27 16.59 9.00 -5.83
CA VAL A 27 16.36 7.86 -6.73
C VAL A 27 17.63 7.44 -7.47
N GLU A 28 18.48 8.39 -7.84
CA GLU A 28 19.79 8.13 -8.46
C GLU A 28 20.76 7.53 -7.45
N GLU A 29 20.79 8.05 -6.22
CA GLU A 29 21.67 7.60 -5.14
C GLU A 29 21.42 6.14 -4.76
N CYS A 30 20.16 5.73 -4.56
CA CYS A 30 19.84 4.35 -4.20
C CYS A 30 19.75 3.39 -5.40
N GLY A 31 19.77 3.93 -6.63
CA GLY A 31 19.75 3.14 -7.85
C GLY A 31 18.46 2.33 -8.08
N THR A 32 17.36 2.67 -7.42
CA THR A 32 16.12 1.87 -7.47
C THR A 32 15.50 1.81 -8.87
N PRO A 33 14.94 0.67 -9.31
CA PRO A 33 14.17 0.58 -10.56
C PRO A 33 12.71 1.06 -10.41
N THR A 34 12.18 1.04 -9.19
CA THR A 34 10.76 1.32 -8.89
C THR A 34 10.65 2.35 -7.78
N VAL A 35 9.72 3.29 -7.93
CA VAL A 35 9.48 4.38 -6.98
C VAL A 35 8.00 4.40 -6.62
N ALA A 36 7.69 4.17 -5.35
CA ALA A 36 6.38 4.51 -4.81
C ALA A 36 6.41 5.98 -4.38
N ILE A 37 5.45 6.77 -4.84
CA ILE A 37 5.23 8.15 -4.41
C ILE A 37 3.94 8.14 -3.59
N PRO A 38 4.03 7.93 -2.26
CA PRO A 38 2.92 8.07 -1.36
C PRO A 38 2.72 9.57 -1.08
N GLY A 39 2.97 10.01 0.15
CA GLY A 39 2.75 11.37 0.64
C GLY A 39 1.91 11.32 1.91
N GLY A 40 1.43 12.49 2.36
CA GLY A 40 0.08 12.54 2.92
C GLY A 40 -0.92 12.28 1.79
N GLU A 41 -0.92 13.15 0.77
CA GLU A 41 -1.56 12.97 -0.54
C GLU A 41 -0.67 13.63 -1.62
N PRO A 42 -0.10 12.89 -2.59
CA PRO A 42 0.87 13.44 -3.53
C PRO A 42 0.28 14.45 -4.50
N LEU A 43 -1.02 14.34 -4.83
CA LEU A 43 -1.68 15.30 -5.71
C LEU A 43 -1.78 16.70 -5.09
N LEU A 44 -1.49 16.89 -3.80
CA LEU A 44 -1.36 18.21 -3.19
C LEU A 44 -0.01 18.89 -3.47
N HIS A 45 1.00 18.13 -3.92
CA HIS A 45 2.31 18.68 -4.19
C HIS A 45 2.29 19.55 -5.47
N PRO A 46 2.70 20.82 -5.42
CA PRO A 46 2.58 21.74 -6.56
C PRO A 46 3.40 21.32 -7.77
N GLN A 47 4.54 20.65 -7.55
CA GLN A 47 5.43 20.15 -8.61
C GLN A 47 5.29 18.65 -8.87
N ILE A 48 4.15 18.02 -8.52
CA ILE A 48 4.00 16.56 -8.70
C ILE A 48 4.14 16.12 -10.17
N GLY A 49 3.64 16.93 -11.11
CA GLY A 49 3.77 16.65 -12.55
C GLY A 49 5.23 16.61 -12.99
N GLU A 50 6.04 17.58 -12.54
CA GLU A 50 7.48 17.67 -12.83
C GLU A 50 8.26 16.50 -12.23
N ILE A 51 7.96 16.12 -10.98
CA ILE A 51 8.56 14.94 -10.32
C ILE A 51 8.26 13.68 -11.14
N VAL A 52 6.99 13.46 -11.50
CA VAL A 52 6.60 12.26 -12.25
C VAL A 52 7.21 12.25 -13.65
N GLU A 53 7.17 13.38 -14.38
CA GLU A 53 7.77 13.49 -15.71
C GLU A 53 9.28 13.22 -15.67
N GLY A 54 9.99 13.80 -14.69
CA GLY A 54 11.42 13.57 -14.52
C GLY A 54 11.79 12.14 -14.14
N LEU A 55 10.95 11.43 -13.38
CA LEU A 55 11.14 10.02 -13.07
C LEU A 55 10.81 9.09 -14.25
N VAL A 56 9.78 9.44 -15.05
CA VAL A 56 9.47 8.73 -16.31
C VAL A 56 10.61 8.88 -17.31
N ALA A 57 11.19 10.08 -17.44
CA ALA A 57 12.36 10.32 -18.30
C ALA A 57 13.57 9.44 -17.90
N ARG A 58 13.71 9.17 -16.59
CA ARG A 58 14.70 8.25 -16.02
C ARG A 58 14.31 6.77 -16.08
N LYS A 59 13.19 6.44 -16.74
CA LYS A 59 12.64 5.08 -16.92
C LYS A 59 12.39 4.35 -15.60
N LYS A 60 12.01 5.06 -14.55
CA LYS A 60 11.63 4.49 -13.25
C LYS A 60 10.17 4.05 -13.31
N TYR A 61 9.86 2.87 -12.78
CA TYR A 61 8.46 2.45 -12.65
C TYR A 61 7.84 3.13 -11.43
N ILE A 62 6.84 3.98 -11.66
CA ILE A 62 6.23 4.82 -10.64
C ILE A 62 4.88 4.23 -10.23
N TYR A 63 4.71 4.05 -8.93
CA TYR A 63 3.40 3.90 -8.29
C TYR A 63 3.05 5.21 -7.59
N LEU A 64 2.21 6.03 -8.21
CA LEU A 64 1.73 7.26 -7.61
C LEU A 64 0.53 6.93 -6.71
N CYS A 65 0.75 6.85 -5.41
CA CYS A 65 -0.24 6.37 -4.46
C CYS A 65 -1.14 7.54 -4.00
N THR A 66 -2.40 7.51 -4.40
CA THR A 66 -3.35 8.62 -4.18
C THR A 66 -4.66 8.10 -3.59
N ASN A 67 -5.36 8.93 -2.82
CA ASN A 67 -6.76 8.70 -2.44
C ASN A 67 -7.76 8.96 -3.59
N ALA A 68 -7.27 9.42 -4.74
CA ALA A 68 -8.00 9.73 -5.97
C ALA A 68 -9.05 10.85 -5.90
N LEU A 69 -9.22 11.52 -4.75
CA LEU A 69 -10.19 12.62 -4.61
C LEU A 69 -9.91 13.79 -5.55
N LEU A 70 -8.62 14.07 -5.80
CA LEU A 70 -8.17 15.13 -6.72
C LEU A 70 -7.76 14.59 -8.10
N LEU A 71 -7.83 13.28 -8.32
CA LEU A 71 -7.25 12.65 -9.51
C LEU A 71 -7.92 13.16 -10.78
N LYS A 72 -9.25 13.18 -10.82
CA LYS A 72 -10.02 13.69 -11.98
C LYS A 72 -9.67 15.14 -12.34
N GLN A 73 -9.43 15.99 -11.35
CA GLN A 73 -9.11 17.42 -11.55
C GLN A 73 -7.66 17.64 -11.99
N LYS A 74 -6.75 16.77 -11.55
CA LYS A 74 -5.30 16.91 -11.78
C LYS A 74 -4.73 15.94 -12.81
N ILE A 75 -5.56 15.14 -13.45
CA ILE A 75 -5.13 14.11 -14.41
C ILE A 75 -4.36 14.72 -15.59
N ASP A 76 -4.67 15.96 -15.98
CA ASP A 76 -4.01 16.71 -17.05
C ASP A 76 -2.53 17.05 -16.76
N LEU A 77 -2.09 16.93 -15.51
CA LEU A 77 -0.68 17.09 -15.15
C LEU A 77 0.19 15.92 -15.64
N PHE A 78 -0.43 14.81 -16.04
CA PHE A 78 0.27 13.56 -16.34
C PHE A 78 0.02 13.11 -17.79
N LYS A 79 0.90 12.25 -18.29
CA LYS A 79 0.77 11.59 -19.59
C LYS A 79 0.76 10.08 -19.41
N PRO A 80 -0.12 9.32 -20.08
CA PRO A 80 -0.09 7.86 -20.03
C PRO A 80 1.29 7.33 -20.40
N SER A 81 1.81 6.42 -19.57
CA SER A 81 3.13 5.84 -19.75
C SER A 81 3.18 4.45 -19.13
N LYS A 82 3.91 3.53 -19.73
CA LYS A 82 4.18 2.22 -19.10
C LYS A 82 4.95 2.34 -17.77
N TYR A 83 5.62 3.48 -17.56
CA TYR A 83 6.38 3.79 -16.36
C TYR A 83 5.55 4.47 -15.27
N LEU A 84 4.26 4.79 -15.51
CA LEU A 84 3.40 5.44 -14.53
C LEU A 84 2.13 4.61 -14.29
N THR A 85 1.90 4.27 -13.03
CA THR A 85 0.67 3.63 -12.55
C THR A 85 0.11 4.46 -11.40
N PHE A 86 -1.17 4.81 -11.47
CA PHE A 86 -1.89 5.34 -10.31
C PHE A 86 -2.24 4.18 -9.38
N SER A 87 -1.73 4.22 -8.15
CA SER A 87 -2.05 3.25 -7.10
C SER A 87 -3.12 3.85 -6.19
N VAL A 88 -4.39 3.62 -6.51
CA VAL A 88 -5.50 4.24 -5.79
C VAL A 88 -5.79 3.48 -4.50
N HIS A 89 -5.83 4.20 -3.38
CA HIS A 89 -6.19 3.65 -2.09
C HIS A 89 -7.68 3.24 -2.09
N MET A 90 -7.97 1.95 -1.98
CA MET A 90 -9.33 1.40 -1.92
C MET A 90 -9.38 0.24 -0.92
N ASP A 91 -10.15 0.38 0.16
CA ASP A 91 -10.09 -0.49 1.36
C ASP A 91 -11.31 -1.43 1.48
N GLY A 92 -11.97 -1.74 0.38
CA GLY A 92 -13.15 -2.60 0.35
C GLY A 92 -14.35 -1.92 -0.30
N GLN A 93 -15.52 -2.49 -0.08
CA GLN A 93 -16.79 -1.93 -0.56
C GLN A 93 -17.04 -0.55 0.04
N ARG A 94 -17.88 0.24 -0.64
CA ARG A 94 -18.25 1.63 -0.33
C ARG A 94 -18.25 1.99 1.15
N GLU A 95 -19.09 1.35 1.95
CA GLU A 95 -19.24 1.67 3.38
C GLU A 95 -17.95 1.41 4.16
N HIS A 96 -17.27 0.30 3.89
CA HIS A 96 -15.99 -0.05 4.53
C HIS A 96 -14.88 0.91 4.15
N HIS A 97 -14.82 1.33 2.88
CA HIS A 97 -13.82 2.29 2.43
C HIS A 97 -14.04 3.67 3.07
N ASP A 98 -15.24 4.23 2.96
CA ASP A 98 -15.61 5.53 3.53
C ASP A 98 -15.34 5.58 5.04
N PHE A 99 -15.66 4.49 5.73
CA PHE A 99 -15.34 4.29 7.14
C PHE A 99 -13.83 4.33 7.42
N SER A 100 -13.04 3.58 6.65
CA SER A 100 -11.58 3.48 6.82
C SER A 100 -10.88 4.82 6.58
N VAL A 101 -11.38 5.62 5.64
CA VAL A 101 -10.83 6.95 5.34
C VAL A 101 -11.41 8.07 6.20
N CYS A 102 -12.50 7.79 6.93
CA CYS A 102 -13.31 8.74 7.72
C CYS A 102 -13.97 9.83 6.86
N LEU A 103 -14.37 9.49 5.64
CA LEU A 103 -14.93 10.41 4.65
C LEU A 103 -16.10 9.75 3.93
N GLU A 104 -17.30 10.29 4.13
CA GLU A 104 -18.49 9.85 3.39
C GLU A 104 -18.40 10.31 1.92
N GLY A 105 -18.74 9.40 0.99
CA GLY A 105 -18.63 9.63 -0.45
C GLY A 105 -17.19 9.56 -0.99
N GLY A 106 -16.22 9.18 -0.16
CA GLY A 106 -14.82 9.00 -0.56
C GLY A 106 -14.69 7.93 -1.65
N TYR A 107 -15.41 6.83 -1.52
CA TYR A 107 -15.43 5.72 -2.48
C TYR A 107 -15.91 6.20 -3.85
N ASP A 108 -17.01 6.93 -3.94
CA ASP A 108 -17.54 7.40 -5.23
C ASP A 108 -16.57 8.32 -5.95
N LYS A 109 -16.02 9.30 -5.22
CA LYS A 109 -15.03 10.22 -5.78
C LYS A 109 -13.78 9.47 -6.27
N ALA A 110 -13.32 8.46 -5.52
CA ALA A 110 -12.21 7.62 -5.93
C ALA A 110 -12.55 6.78 -7.19
N ILE A 111 -13.74 6.18 -7.27
CA ILE A 111 -14.20 5.44 -8.45
C ILE A 111 -14.29 6.35 -9.68
N GLU A 112 -14.79 7.59 -9.53
CA GLU A 112 -14.79 8.57 -10.62
C GLU A 112 -13.37 8.88 -11.09
N GLY A 113 -12.43 9.09 -10.17
CA GLY A 113 -11.01 9.28 -10.50
C GLY A 113 -10.41 8.09 -11.24
N ILE A 114 -10.73 6.86 -10.83
CA ILE A 114 -10.28 5.63 -11.50
C ILE A 114 -10.85 5.56 -12.92
N LYS A 115 -12.16 5.79 -13.10
CA LYS A 115 -12.82 5.78 -14.41
C LYS A 115 -12.19 6.80 -15.36
N GLU A 116 -11.93 8.01 -14.88
CA GLU A 116 -11.29 9.06 -15.67
C GLU A 116 -9.87 8.66 -16.09
N ALA A 117 -9.06 8.15 -15.17
CA ALA A 117 -7.71 7.70 -15.46
C ALA A 117 -7.69 6.55 -16.49
N LEU A 118 -8.57 5.56 -16.32
CA LEU A 118 -8.71 4.45 -17.27
C LEU A 118 -9.18 4.93 -18.65
N ALA A 119 -10.16 5.83 -18.72
CA ALA A 119 -10.67 6.39 -19.97
C ALA A 119 -9.58 7.13 -20.77
N ARG A 120 -8.61 7.72 -20.06
CA ARG A 120 -7.43 8.39 -20.67
C ARG A 120 -6.26 7.45 -20.95
N GLY A 121 -6.42 6.14 -20.71
CA GLY A 121 -5.41 5.12 -21.01
C GLY A 121 -4.28 5.03 -19.98
N PHE A 122 -4.46 5.56 -18.77
CA PHE A 122 -3.51 5.35 -17.69
C PHE A 122 -3.64 3.94 -17.10
N ARG A 123 -2.52 3.43 -16.59
CA ARG A 123 -2.50 2.21 -15.78
C ARG A 123 -3.00 2.57 -14.38
N VAL A 124 -3.94 1.78 -13.87
CA VAL A 124 -4.48 1.95 -12.52
C VAL A 124 -4.40 0.62 -11.79
N THR A 125 -3.83 0.64 -10.60
CA THR A 125 -3.89 -0.44 -9.61
C THR A 125 -4.57 0.06 -8.36
N THR A 126 -5.14 -0.83 -7.54
CA THR A 126 -5.60 -0.44 -6.20
C THR A 126 -4.61 -0.89 -5.14
N ASN A 127 -4.60 -0.17 -4.01
CA ASN A 127 -3.91 -0.60 -2.80
C ASN A 127 -4.95 -0.72 -1.68
N THR A 128 -5.10 -1.94 -1.16
CA THR A 128 -6.11 -2.31 -0.17
C THR A 128 -5.43 -2.71 1.13
N THR A 129 -5.77 -1.99 2.19
CA THR A 129 -5.31 -2.26 3.54
C THR A 129 -6.43 -2.93 4.33
N LEU A 130 -6.18 -4.13 4.85
CA LEU A 130 -7.16 -4.92 5.58
C LEU A 130 -6.84 -4.93 7.08
N PHE A 131 -7.77 -4.43 7.88
CA PHE A 131 -7.68 -4.40 9.35
C PHE A 131 -8.43 -5.57 10.00
N ASP A 132 -8.33 -5.70 11.32
CA ASP A 132 -9.14 -6.67 12.05
C ASP A 132 -10.64 -6.33 11.90
N GLY A 133 -11.48 -7.37 11.83
CA GLY A 133 -12.91 -7.21 11.55
C GLY A 133 -13.29 -6.96 10.08
N ALA A 134 -12.32 -6.96 9.14
CA ALA A 134 -12.66 -6.95 7.72
C ALA A 134 -13.41 -8.23 7.33
N ASP A 135 -14.57 -8.09 6.68
CA ASP A 135 -15.36 -9.23 6.20
C ASP A 135 -14.74 -9.85 4.94
N PRO A 136 -14.26 -11.11 5.00
CA PRO A 136 -13.73 -11.79 3.84
C PRO A 136 -14.69 -11.80 2.64
N LYS A 137 -15.99 -11.97 2.85
CA LYS A 137 -16.98 -12.01 1.75
C LYS A 137 -17.08 -10.67 1.05
N SER A 138 -17.27 -9.60 1.82
CA SER A 138 -17.27 -8.23 1.29
C SER A 138 -15.99 -7.91 0.51
N VAL A 139 -14.82 -8.32 1.02
CA VAL A 139 -13.54 -8.12 0.32
C VAL A 139 -13.49 -8.88 -1.01
N ARG A 140 -14.02 -10.10 -1.07
CA ARG A 140 -14.10 -10.88 -2.32
C ARG A 140 -15.02 -10.20 -3.35
N VAL A 141 -16.17 -9.67 -2.94
CA VAL A 141 -17.06 -8.90 -3.83
C VAL A 141 -16.38 -7.63 -4.32
N PHE A 142 -15.67 -6.93 -3.44
CA PHE A 142 -14.87 -5.77 -3.83
C PHE A 142 -13.81 -6.11 -4.89
N PHE A 143 -13.18 -7.29 -4.83
CA PHE A 143 -12.25 -7.73 -5.88
C PHE A 143 -12.93 -7.92 -7.23
N ASP A 144 -14.15 -8.47 -7.25
CA ASP A 144 -14.95 -8.58 -8.47
C ASP A 144 -15.27 -7.19 -9.05
N GLU A 145 -15.69 -6.25 -8.21
CA GLU A 145 -15.96 -4.85 -8.59
C GLU A 145 -14.73 -4.18 -9.21
N MET A 146 -13.55 -4.34 -8.60
CA MET A 146 -12.31 -3.74 -9.11
C MET A 146 -11.87 -4.33 -10.45
N MET A 147 -11.97 -5.65 -10.61
CA MET A 147 -11.69 -6.29 -11.90
C MET A 147 -12.69 -5.87 -12.98
N GLN A 148 -13.98 -5.75 -12.63
CA GLN A 148 -15.01 -5.26 -13.55
C GLN A 148 -14.78 -3.80 -13.96
N LEU A 149 -14.25 -2.98 -13.06
CA LEU A 149 -13.89 -1.59 -13.34
C LEU A 149 -12.73 -1.47 -14.35
N GLY A 150 -11.90 -2.52 -14.48
CA GLY A 150 -10.79 -2.56 -15.42
C GLY A 150 -9.44 -2.14 -14.83
N VAL A 151 -9.27 -2.16 -13.50
CA VAL A 151 -7.95 -1.94 -12.90
C VAL A 151 -7.00 -3.09 -13.26
N GLU A 152 -5.73 -2.80 -13.46
CA GLU A 152 -4.73 -3.78 -13.92
C GLU A 152 -4.45 -4.87 -12.87
N GLY A 153 -4.55 -4.51 -11.60
CA GLY A 153 -4.35 -5.42 -10.49
C GLY A 153 -4.53 -4.74 -9.14
N MET A 154 -4.65 -5.56 -8.11
CA MET A 154 -4.87 -5.12 -6.73
C MET A 154 -3.63 -5.46 -5.89
N MET A 155 -3.23 -4.54 -5.03
CA MET A 155 -2.23 -4.77 -3.98
C MET A 155 -2.96 -4.93 -2.66
N LEU A 156 -2.57 -5.93 -1.87
CA LEU A 156 -3.16 -6.25 -0.60
C LEU A 156 -2.11 -6.16 0.50
N SER A 157 -2.47 -5.56 1.62
CA SER A 157 -1.64 -5.52 2.80
C SER A 157 -2.48 -5.66 4.06
N PRO A 158 -2.01 -6.40 5.08
CA PRO A 158 -2.56 -6.22 6.42
C PRO A 158 -2.30 -4.79 6.90
N GLY A 159 -3.23 -4.25 7.68
CA GLY A 159 -3.04 -3.02 8.43
C GLY A 159 -1.91 -3.17 9.45
N TYR A 160 -1.08 -2.13 9.57
CA TYR A 160 0.01 -2.09 10.53
C TYR A 160 -0.35 -1.25 11.76
N SER A 161 0.05 -1.72 12.94
CA SER A 161 -0.08 -0.98 14.19
C SER A 161 1.00 0.06 14.33
N TYR A 162 0.70 1.31 13.97
CA TYR A 162 1.55 2.41 14.41
C TYR A 162 1.33 2.63 15.90
N ASP A 163 2.40 2.74 16.70
CA ASP A 163 2.32 3.16 18.11
C ASP A 163 1.60 4.52 18.29
N LYS A 164 1.60 5.32 17.22
CA LYS A 164 0.95 6.63 17.12
C LYS A 164 -0.50 6.58 16.62
N ALA A 165 -1.00 5.43 16.13
CA ALA A 165 -2.37 5.34 15.65
C ALA A 165 -3.37 5.48 16.81
N PRO A 166 -4.51 6.18 16.61
CA PRO A 166 -5.53 6.35 17.65
C PRO A 166 -6.14 5.03 18.15
N ASP A 167 -6.18 4.00 17.29
CA ASP A 167 -6.67 2.66 17.64
C ASP A 167 -5.49 1.73 17.91
N GLN A 168 -5.35 1.28 19.17
CA GLN A 168 -4.32 0.35 19.64
C GLN A 168 -4.88 -1.08 19.88
N SER A 169 -6.21 -1.25 19.81
CA SER A 169 -6.91 -2.44 20.32
C SER A 169 -7.28 -3.49 19.25
N HIS A 170 -7.22 -3.13 17.97
CA HIS A 170 -7.76 -3.97 16.89
C HIS A 170 -6.73 -4.42 15.84
N PHE A 171 -5.54 -4.83 16.30
CA PHE A 171 -4.54 -5.38 15.40
C PHE A 171 -4.63 -6.87 15.26
N LEU A 172 -4.51 -7.34 14.02
CA LEU A 172 -4.37 -8.76 13.71
C LEU A 172 -3.00 -9.24 14.24
N GLY A 173 -3.01 -10.09 15.27
CA GLY A 173 -1.85 -10.94 15.49
C GLY A 173 -1.62 -11.82 14.25
N ARG A 174 -0.38 -12.24 13.97
CA ARG A 174 -0.07 -12.98 12.72
C ARG A 174 -1.01 -14.15 12.42
N ALA A 175 -1.48 -14.85 13.46
CA ALA A 175 -2.44 -15.93 13.32
C ALA A 175 -3.81 -15.45 12.78
N ARG A 176 -4.33 -14.31 13.27
CA ARG A 176 -5.55 -13.71 12.76
C ARG A 176 -5.37 -13.20 11.33
N THR A 177 -4.24 -12.55 11.02
CA THR A 177 -3.90 -12.14 9.65
C THR A 177 -3.91 -13.33 8.70
N ARG A 178 -3.22 -14.41 9.06
CA ARG A 178 -3.17 -15.64 8.25
C ARG A 178 -4.55 -16.23 8.02
N ARG A 179 -5.39 -16.25 9.05
CA ARG A 179 -6.76 -16.73 8.96
C ARG A 179 -7.61 -15.88 8.01
N LEU A 180 -7.53 -14.55 8.11
CA LEU A 180 -8.24 -13.60 7.24
C LEU A 180 -7.81 -13.78 5.77
N PHE A 181 -6.50 -13.72 5.50
CA PHE A 181 -5.99 -13.88 4.14
C PHE A 181 -6.22 -15.28 3.58
N ARG A 182 -6.23 -16.33 4.41
CA ARG A 182 -6.65 -17.68 4.00
C ARG A 182 -8.11 -17.71 3.57
N ALA A 183 -9.00 -17.07 4.32
CA ALA A 183 -10.42 -16.97 3.96
C ALA A 183 -10.62 -16.22 2.63
N ILE A 184 -9.89 -15.12 2.43
CA ILE A 184 -10.01 -14.27 1.22
C ILE A 184 -9.42 -14.95 -0.03
N LEU A 185 -8.23 -15.53 0.07
CA LEU A 185 -7.44 -15.93 -1.09
C LEU A 185 -7.53 -17.43 -1.44
N SER A 186 -8.10 -18.26 -0.56
CA SER A 186 -8.34 -19.67 -0.89
C SER A 186 -9.63 -19.84 -1.69
N ASN A 187 -9.64 -20.80 -2.62
CA ASN A 187 -10.73 -21.00 -3.58
C ASN A 187 -11.11 -19.72 -4.35
N ARG A 188 -10.11 -18.86 -4.60
CA ARG A 188 -10.32 -17.55 -5.23
C ARG A 188 -10.67 -17.66 -6.72
N ASP A 189 -11.30 -16.62 -7.25
CA ASP A 189 -11.54 -16.51 -8.68
C ASP A 189 -10.22 -16.37 -9.45
N SER A 190 -10.10 -17.10 -10.56
CA SER A 190 -8.95 -17.02 -11.46
C SER A 190 -8.88 -15.72 -12.27
N GLY A 191 -9.98 -14.96 -12.33
CA GLY A 191 -10.07 -13.64 -12.95
C GLY A 191 -9.36 -12.55 -12.14
N TRP A 192 -9.18 -12.74 -10.83
CA TRP A 192 -8.49 -11.76 -9.99
C TRP A 192 -7.02 -11.62 -10.35
N ARG A 193 -6.57 -10.37 -10.42
CA ARG A 193 -5.19 -10.00 -10.70
C ARG A 193 -4.63 -9.25 -9.51
N PHE A 194 -3.51 -9.73 -9.01
CA PHE A 194 -2.79 -9.10 -7.91
C PHE A 194 -1.44 -8.60 -8.43
N ASN A 195 -1.12 -7.34 -8.10
CA ASN A 195 0.16 -6.74 -8.45
C ASN A 195 1.20 -7.03 -7.37
N MET A 196 1.41 -8.32 -7.10
CA MET A 196 2.21 -8.82 -5.98
C MET A 196 2.75 -10.21 -6.33
N SER A 197 3.86 -10.58 -5.73
CA SER A 197 4.45 -11.90 -5.89
C SER A 197 3.49 -13.00 -5.40
N PRO A 198 3.32 -14.11 -6.14
CA PRO A 198 2.48 -15.21 -5.69
C PRO A 198 2.95 -15.79 -4.34
N LEU A 199 4.27 -15.78 -4.09
CA LEU A 199 4.83 -16.29 -2.84
C LEU A 199 4.52 -15.39 -1.64
N PHE A 200 4.40 -14.08 -1.82
CA PHE A 200 3.96 -13.20 -0.75
C PHE A 200 2.49 -13.44 -0.40
N LEU A 201 1.63 -13.71 -1.39
CA LEU A 201 0.25 -14.15 -1.13
C LEU A 201 0.20 -15.47 -0.35
N GLU A 202 1.09 -16.43 -0.66
CA GLU A 202 1.25 -17.67 0.11
C GLU A 202 1.71 -17.40 1.56
N PHE A 203 2.62 -16.45 1.76
CA PHE A 203 3.03 -15.99 3.09
C PHE A 203 1.87 -15.38 3.88
N LEU A 204 1.07 -14.51 3.25
CA LEU A 204 -0.12 -13.93 3.87
C LEU A 204 -1.14 -15.00 4.28
N MET A 205 -1.31 -16.07 3.49
CA MET A 205 -2.15 -17.21 3.84
C MET A 205 -1.54 -18.15 4.90
N GLY A 206 -0.31 -17.91 5.34
CA GLY A 206 0.41 -18.78 6.28
C GLY A 206 0.89 -20.10 5.68
N LYS A 207 0.98 -20.20 4.35
CA LYS A 207 1.58 -21.35 3.64
C LYS A 207 3.10 -21.27 3.58
N ARG A 208 3.66 -20.10 3.93
CA ARG A 208 5.11 -19.83 3.99
C ARG A 208 5.45 -18.96 5.18
N ASP A 209 6.73 -19.05 5.55
CA ASP A 209 7.38 -18.19 6.51
C ASP A 209 8.55 -17.48 5.84
N TYR A 210 8.66 -16.19 6.09
CA TYR A 210 9.76 -15.34 5.63
C TYR A 210 10.29 -14.52 6.80
N ALA A 211 11.60 -14.30 6.79
CA ALA A 211 12.23 -13.22 7.55
C ALA A 211 11.90 -11.88 6.90
N CYS A 212 11.87 -10.80 7.67
CA CYS A 212 11.60 -9.47 7.12
C CYS A 212 12.83 -8.97 6.34
N THR A 213 12.62 -8.31 5.21
CA THR A 213 13.66 -7.56 4.51
C THR A 213 13.42 -6.06 4.73
N PRO A 214 13.75 -5.48 5.92
CA PRO A 214 13.37 -4.10 6.27
C PRO A 214 14.00 -3.04 5.36
N TRP A 215 15.14 -3.35 4.74
CA TRP A 215 15.82 -2.50 3.76
C TRP A 215 15.28 -2.64 2.32
N GLY A 216 14.31 -3.55 2.08
CA GLY A 216 13.82 -3.86 0.73
C GLY A 216 13.04 -2.73 0.07
N MET A 217 12.55 -1.77 0.85
CA MET A 217 11.87 -0.56 0.37
C MET A 217 12.31 0.66 1.19
N PRO A 218 13.51 1.21 0.91
CA PRO A 218 14.03 2.35 1.66
C PRO A 218 13.16 3.60 1.42
N THR A 219 13.11 4.48 2.41
CA THR A 219 12.24 5.67 2.37
C THR A 219 13.08 6.93 2.49
N PHE A 220 12.93 7.83 1.51
CA PHE A 220 13.45 9.19 1.57
C PHE A 220 12.29 10.16 1.76
N ASN A 221 12.44 11.13 2.66
CA ASN A 221 11.42 12.15 2.93
C ASN A 221 12.08 13.49 3.29
N VAL A 222 11.29 14.49 3.72
CA VAL A 222 11.76 15.84 4.07
C VAL A 222 12.81 15.89 5.20
N PHE A 223 13.02 14.79 5.92
CA PHE A 223 14.05 14.64 6.96
C PHE A 223 15.27 13.82 6.50
N GLY A 224 15.28 13.30 5.28
CA GLY A 224 16.34 12.41 4.75
C GLY A 224 15.92 10.95 4.63
N TRP A 225 16.90 10.05 4.67
CA TRP A 225 16.71 8.60 4.58
C TRP A 225 16.23 8.02 5.92
N GLN A 226 14.98 7.55 5.98
CA GLN A 226 14.33 7.09 7.21
C GLN A 226 14.84 5.71 7.66
N LYS A 227 15.18 5.60 8.95
CA LYS A 227 15.60 4.35 9.61
C LYS A 227 14.44 3.68 10.37
N PRO A 228 14.36 2.34 10.37
CA PRO A 228 14.97 1.40 9.41
C PRO A 228 14.15 1.24 8.12
N CYS A 229 12.86 1.56 8.15
CA CYS A 229 11.91 1.25 7.09
C CYS A 229 10.82 2.32 7.01
N TYR A 230 9.95 2.25 6.00
CA TYR A 230 8.88 3.24 5.78
C TYR A 230 7.93 3.46 6.98
N LEU A 231 7.69 2.41 7.77
CA LEU A 231 6.74 2.42 8.88
C LEU A 231 7.33 2.93 10.19
N LEU A 232 8.57 2.54 10.47
CA LEU A 232 9.28 2.87 11.71
C LEU A 232 10.10 4.13 11.50
N GLN A 233 10.12 5.00 12.50
CA GLN A 233 10.79 6.30 12.44
C GLN A 233 11.79 6.42 13.60
N ASP A 234 12.77 5.53 13.62
CA ASP A 234 13.76 5.46 14.70
C ASP A 234 14.95 6.41 14.45
N GLY A 235 15.00 7.06 13.29
CA GLY A 235 15.99 8.08 12.96
C GLY A 235 16.05 8.38 11.46
N TYR A 236 17.03 9.18 11.07
CA TYR A 236 17.30 9.55 9.69
C TYR A 236 18.81 9.44 9.40
N ALA A 237 19.16 9.31 8.13
CA ALA A 237 20.51 9.39 7.59
C ALA A 237 20.53 10.39 6.43
N ASP A 238 21.68 11.04 6.22
CA ASP A 238 21.82 12.03 5.16
C ASP A 238 22.02 11.37 3.79
N THR A 239 22.62 10.18 3.78
CA THR A 239 22.90 9.39 2.57
C THR A 239 22.35 7.98 2.66
N PHE A 240 22.07 7.38 1.50
CA PHE A 240 21.65 5.99 1.38
C PHE A 240 22.74 5.04 1.89
N ALA A 241 24.00 5.36 1.62
CA ALA A 241 25.14 4.60 2.13
C ALA A 241 25.20 4.61 3.66
N GLU A 242 24.97 5.77 4.28
CA GLU A 242 24.91 5.89 5.74
C GLU A 242 23.70 5.13 6.32
N LEU A 243 22.52 5.21 5.68
CA LEU A 243 21.35 4.42 6.06
C LEU A 243 21.70 2.93 6.16
N LEU A 244 22.34 2.39 5.12
CA LEU A 244 22.73 0.98 5.07
C LEU A 244 23.80 0.61 6.10
N ALA A 245 24.80 1.47 6.29
CA ALA A 245 25.95 1.17 7.15
C ALA A 245 25.65 1.33 8.66
N THR A 246 24.78 2.25 9.03
CA THR A 246 24.59 2.65 10.44
C THR A 246 23.31 2.09 11.07
N THR A 247 22.40 1.53 10.27
CA THR A 247 21.19 0.91 10.81
C THR A 247 21.52 -0.49 11.34
N GLU A 248 21.17 -0.75 12.60
CA GLU A 248 21.30 -2.06 13.23
C GLU A 248 20.19 -3.01 12.74
N TRP A 249 20.29 -3.46 11.49
CA TRP A 249 19.26 -4.26 10.80
C TRP A 249 18.81 -5.50 11.58
N GLN A 250 19.72 -6.12 12.35
CA GLN A 250 19.45 -7.28 13.20
C GLN A 250 18.39 -7.03 14.27
N ASN A 251 18.14 -5.77 14.64
CA ASN A 251 17.14 -5.38 15.62
C ASN A 251 15.72 -5.29 15.03
N TYR A 252 15.54 -5.58 13.74
CA TYR A 252 14.26 -5.44 13.04
C TYR A 252 13.83 -6.73 12.33
N GLY A 253 12.53 -6.82 12.07
CA GLY A 253 11.90 -8.06 11.61
C GLY A 253 11.24 -8.83 12.74
N THR A 254 10.42 -9.82 12.38
CA THR A 254 9.66 -10.59 13.37
C THR A 254 10.52 -11.50 14.24
N GLU A 255 11.68 -11.85 13.72
CA GLU A 255 12.71 -12.70 14.28
C GLU A 255 13.63 -11.97 15.27
N SER A 256 13.62 -10.64 15.30
CA SER A 256 14.55 -9.85 16.12
C SER A 256 14.13 -9.70 17.59
N GLY A 257 12.91 -10.11 17.94
CA GLY A 257 12.32 -9.85 19.26
C GLY A 257 11.83 -8.40 19.45
N ASN A 258 11.93 -7.55 18.43
CA ASN A 258 11.43 -6.18 18.50
C ASN A 258 9.89 -6.16 18.55
N PRO A 259 9.28 -5.59 19.61
CA PRO A 259 7.82 -5.62 19.80
C PRO A 259 7.08 -4.89 18.68
N LYS A 260 7.67 -3.84 18.09
CA LYS A 260 7.08 -3.10 16.96
C LYS A 260 6.99 -3.97 15.69
N CYS A 261 7.91 -4.93 15.54
CA CYS A 261 7.96 -5.80 14.38
C CYS A 261 7.18 -7.11 14.57
N ALA A 262 6.89 -7.53 15.80
CA ALA A 262 6.44 -8.88 16.16
C ALA A 262 5.23 -9.40 15.35
N ASN A 263 4.30 -8.51 14.99
CA ASN A 263 3.09 -8.86 14.23
C ASN A 263 3.10 -8.40 12.77
N CYS A 264 4.19 -7.79 12.32
CA CYS A 264 4.27 -7.20 10.99
C CYS A 264 4.22 -8.28 9.90
N MET A 265 3.37 -8.06 8.89
CA MET A 265 3.24 -8.89 7.68
C MET A 265 3.04 -8.03 6.42
N VAL A 266 3.46 -6.76 6.44
CA VAL A 266 3.19 -5.81 5.35
C VAL A 266 4.08 -6.04 4.14
N HIS A 267 3.56 -5.70 2.96
CA HIS A 267 4.28 -5.87 1.70
C HIS A 267 5.64 -5.14 1.65
N SER A 268 5.78 -3.97 2.28
CA SER A 268 7.02 -3.17 2.23
C SER A 268 8.27 -3.89 2.75
N GLY A 269 8.11 -4.90 3.61
CA GLY A 269 9.22 -5.74 4.09
C GLY A 269 9.22 -7.16 3.54
N TYR A 270 8.04 -7.76 3.32
CA TYR A 270 7.92 -9.18 2.99
C TYR A 270 7.76 -9.48 1.51
N GLU A 271 7.33 -8.50 0.70
CA GLU A 271 7.33 -8.65 -0.76
C GLU A 271 8.77 -8.81 -1.27
N ALA A 272 9.71 -8.01 -0.75
CA ALA A 272 11.14 -8.16 -1.05
C ALA A 272 11.68 -9.54 -0.64
N SER A 273 11.28 -10.07 0.52
CA SER A 273 11.63 -11.44 0.94
C SER A 273 11.10 -12.50 -0.03
N ALA A 274 9.86 -12.35 -0.48
CA ALA A 274 9.21 -13.28 -1.42
C ALA A 274 9.83 -13.22 -2.83
N VAL A 275 10.23 -12.02 -3.29
CA VAL A 275 10.97 -11.82 -4.54
C VAL A 275 12.36 -12.44 -4.44
N ASN A 276 13.06 -12.24 -3.33
CA ASN A 276 14.36 -12.87 -3.07
C ASN A 276 14.26 -14.40 -3.05
N ASP A 277 13.22 -14.99 -2.46
CA ASP A 277 13.02 -16.44 -2.53
C ASP A 277 12.78 -16.91 -3.98
N THR A 278 11.93 -16.18 -4.72
CA THR A 278 11.60 -16.50 -6.13
C THR A 278 12.84 -16.59 -7.01
N PHE A 279 13.75 -15.62 -6.92
CA PHE A 279 14.92 -15.54 -7.79
C PHE A 279 16.21 -16.09 -7.16
N GLY A 280 16.23 -16.26 -5.84
CA GLY A 280 17.39 -16.74 -5.08
C GLY A 280 17.45 -18.25 -4.91
N SER A 281 16.39 -19.00 -5.26
CA SER A 281 16.40 -20.46 -5.14
C SER A 281 15.58 -21.18 -6.23
N LEU A 282 16.02 -22.38 -6.63
CA LEU A 282 15.26 -23.25 -7.54
C LEU A 282 13.90 -23.65 -6.94
N ARG A 283 13.86 -23.83 -5.62
CA ARG A 283 12.63 -24.15 -4.88
C ARG A 283 11.64 -22.98 -4.94
N GLY A 284 12.11 -21.75 -4.77
CA GLY A 284 11.33 -20.53 -4.88
C GLY A 284 10.81 -20.34 -6.29
N LEU A 285 11.67 -20.47 -7.31
CA LEU A 285 11.27 -20.38 -8.73
C LEU A 285 10.19 -21.40 -9.09
N TRP A 286 10.37 -22.67 -8.70
CA TRP A 286 9.37 -23.71 -8.91
C TRP A 286 8.08 -23.45 -8.13
N GLY A 287 8.21 -22.95 -6.90
CA GLY A 287 7.08 -22.51 -6.07
C GLY A 287 6.25 -21.43 -6.76
N THR A 288 6.91 -20.42 -7.34
CA THR A 288 6.27 -19.33 -8.08
C THR A 288 5.57 -19.85 -9.33
N ALA A 289 6.24 -20.70 -10.13
CA ALA A 289 5.62 -21.30 -11.31
C ALA A 289 4.37 -22.12 -10.95
N ARG A 290 4.46 -22.94 -9.88
CA ARG A 290 3.32 -23.70 -9.36
C ARG A 290 2.20 -22.79 -8.89
N ALA A 291 2.52 -21.72 -8.16
CA ALA A 291 1.55 -20.75 -7.65
C ALA A 291 0.85 -19.96 -8.77
N MET A 292 1.52 -19.73 -9.89
CA MET A 292 0.93 -19.11 -11.09
C MET A 292 -0.03 -20.06 -11.82
N ILE A 293 0.32 -21.35 -11.93
CA ILE A 293 -0.51 -22.36 -12.62
C ILE A 293 -1.69 -22.82 -11.74
N SER A 294 -1.43 -23.12 -10.47
CA SER A 294 -2.40 -23.66 -9.51
C SER A 294 -2.83 -22.59 -8.51
N ASN A 295 -3.24 -21.43 -9.02
CA ASN A 295 -3.48 -20.22 -8.23
C ASN A 295 -4.80 -20.20 -7.44
N ARG A 296 -5.60 -21.27 -7.50
CA ARG A 296 -6.91 -21.37 -6.82
C ARG A 296 -6.79 -21.68 -5.33
N TYR A 297 -5.70 -22.33 -4.90
CA TYR A 297 -5.48 -22.75 -3.51
C TYR A 297 -6.71 -23.41 -2.87
N ALA A 298 -7.11 -24.57 -3.40
CA ALA A 298 -8.28 -25.29 -2.88
C ALA A 298 -8.13 -25.59 -1.38
N ASP A 299 -9.11 -25.16 -0.58
CA ASP A 299 -9.16 -25.36 0.86
C ASP A 299 -10.63 -25.40 1.29
N ALA A 300 -11.13 -26.59 1.64
CA ALA A 300 -12.52 -26.77 2.04
C ALA A 300 -12.83 -25.98 3.33
N SER A 301 -11.92 -26.00 4.30
CA SER A 301 -12.11 -25.31 5.59
C SER A 301 -12.12 -23.79 5.45
N ALA A 302 -11.49 -23.24 4.42
CA ALA A 302 -11.51 -21.81 4.15
C ALA A 302 -12.89 -21.31 3.67
N LYS A 303 -13.75 -22.20 3.13
CA LYS A 303 -15.13 -21.82 2.78
C LYS A 303 -15.95 -21.54 4.03
N ASP A 304 -15.81 -22.39 5.04
CA ASP A 304 -16.51 -22.23 6.32
C ASP A 304 -16.16 -20.87 6.97
N LEU A 305 -14.91 -20.41 6.83
CA LEU A 305 -14.46 -19.10 7.33
C LEU A 305 -15.20 -17.91 6.70
N LEU A 306 -15.76 -18.06 5.49
CA LEU A 306 -16.54 -17.01 4.83
C LEU A 306 -17.94 -16.89 5.44
N ASP A 307 -18.48 -17.98 5.97
CA ASP A 307 -19.83 -18.05 6.52
C ASP A 307 -19.88 -17.68 8.00
N GLU A 308 -18.73 -17.50 8.64
CA GLU A 308 -18.66 -17.05 10.02
C GLU A 308 -19.09 -15.59 10.18
N PRO A 309 -19.88 -15.27 11.22
CA PRO A 309 -20.29 -13.91 11.48
C PRO A 309 -19.09 -13.05 11.90
N VAL A 310 -18.84 -12.00 11.13
CA VAL A 310 -17.80 -11.02 11.43
C VAL A 310 -18.39 -9.92 12.30
N ARG A 311 -17.72 -9.60 13.41
CA ARG A 311 -18.04 -8.40 14.20
C ARG A 311 -17.22 -7.24 13.64
N PRO A 312 -17.86 -6.20 13.07
CA PRO A 312 -17.13 -5.03 12.60
C PRO A 312 -16.39 -4.40 13.77
N VAL A 313 -15.13 -4.08 13.56
CA VAL A 313 -14.36 -3.25 14.48
C VAL A 313 -14.72 -1.79 14.19
N HIS A 314 -15.31 -1.10 15.16
CA HIS A 314 -15.65 0.31 15.01
C HIS A 314 -14.44 1.20 15.33
N ALA A 315 -13.98 2.00 14.36
CA ALA A 315 -13.09 3.14 14.58
C ALA A 315 -13.77 4.21 15.46
N PHE A 316 -12.97 4.86 16.31
CA PHE A 316 -13.41 5.85 17.31
C PHE A 316 -13.87 7.20 16.73
N ASN A 317 -13.66 7.47 15.43
CA ASN A 317 -13.90 8.79 14.83
C ASN A 317 -15.17 8.83 13.96
N PRO A 318 -15.98 9.90 14.06
CA PRO A 318 -17.14 10.08 13.20
C PRO A 318 -16.73 10.31 11.74
N LEU A 319 -17.59 9.91 10.80
CA LEU A 319 -17.44 10.24 9.38
C LEU A 319 -17.52 11.75 9.17
N ILE A 320 -16.66 12.29 8.31
CA ILE A 320 -16.69 13.68 7.88
C ILE A 320 -17.41 13.73 6.52
N GLN A 321 -18.34 14.67 6.37
CA GLN A 321 -18.94 15.02 5.07
C GLN A 321 -18.21 16.24 4.51
N ILE A 322 -17.76 16.16 3.25
CA ILE A 322 -17.25 17.34 2.53
C ILE A 322 -18.42 17.93 1.76
N GLU A 323 -18.89 19.12 2.18
CA GLU A 323 -19.83 19.91 1.37
C GLU A 323 -19.15 20.26 0.03
N ASP A 324 -19.84 20.01 -1.09
CA ASP A 324 -19.36 20.36 -2.44
C ASP A 324 -19.40 21.89 -2.62
N HIS A 325 -18.46 22.59 -1.99
CA HIS A 325 -18.19 23.99 -2.28
C HIS A 325 -17.33 24.05 -3.54
N ALA A 326 -17.77 24.81 -4.53
CA ALA A 326 -16.92 25.20 -5.66
C ALA A 326 -15.63 25.80 -5.09
N ALA A 327 -14.48 25.27 -5.49
CA ALA A 327 -13.18 25.68 -4.98
C ALA A 327 -12.99 27.20 -5.17
N GLU A 328 -13.22 27.98 -4.13
CA GLU A 328 -12.80 29.38 -4.09
C GLU A 328 -11.26 29.38 -4.03
N GLU A 329 -10.63 29.90 -5.09
CA GLU A 329 -9.21 30.23 -5.11
C GLU A 329 -8.89 31.12 -3.90
N THR A 330 -8.27 30.54 -2.87
CA THR A 330 -7.65 31.33 -1.81
C THR A 330 -6.33 31.88 -2.36
N ARG A 331 -6.41 33.03 -3.03
CA ARG A 331 -5.25 33.90 -3.26
C ARG A 331 -4.89 34.57 -1.92
N VAL A 332 -3.72 34.25 -1.38
CA VAL A 332 -3.00 35.10 -0.42
C VAL A 332 -1.56 35.22 -0.90
#